data_AF-M1C720-F1
#
_entry.id   AF-M1C720-F1
#
_cell.length_a   1.000
_cell.length_b   1.000
_cell.length_c   1.000
_cell.angle_alpha   90.00
_cell.angle_beta   90.00
_cell.angle_gamma   90.00
#
_symmetry.space_group_name_H-M   'P 1'
#
loop_
_entity.id
_entity.type
_entity.pdbx_description
1 polymer ?
#
loop_
_entity_poly.entity_id
_entity_poly.type
_entity_poly.pdbx_seq_one_letter_code
_entity_poly.pdbx_strand_id
1 'polypeptide(L)'
;MADIVTPNLKEASALLGGVPLETIADMRSAAKAIHDIGPRNVLVKGGDLPASLDAVDVFYDGNDFYEFRSSRIMTPNTHGTGCTLASTVAAELAKGSQMLSAVKVAKRYVEAVLSYSKNIAIGGGCQGPMDHLLKLKSNVERRPFDPCDLFLYAVTDSRMNKKWGRSIVDAVKAAIEGGASIIQLREKEVDTGDFLEAAKACLKICRVHGVPLLINDRIDVALASDADGVHIGQSDMPAHVARALLGPDKIIGVSCKTPEHAQQAWVDGADYIGSGGVYPTNTKENNKTIGLDGLKTVCVSSKLPVVAIGGIGMSNAQAVMRLGVPNLKGVAVVSALFDRECVTTETRKLLEVLKESTKIAN
;
A
#
# COMPACT_ATOMS: atom_id res chain seq x y z
N MET A 1 19.47 -27.16 -16.86
CA MET A 1 20.04 -25.86 -16.42
C MET A 1 18.97 -25.17 -15.59
N ALA A 2 19.31 -24.52 -14.47
CA ALA A 2 18.31 -23.91 -13.59
C ALA A 2 17.71 -22.64 -14.24
N ASP A 3 16.39 -22.44 -14.11
CA ASP A 3 15.73 -21.21 -14.58
C ASP A 3 16.11 -19.99 -13.74
N ILE A 4 16.34 -20.18 -12.44
CA ILE A 4 16.86 -19.17 -11.52
C ILE A 4 17.80 -19.80 -10.50
N VAL A 5 18.86 -19.07 -10.12
CA VAL A 5 19.66 -19.36 -8.92
C VAL A 5 19.62 -18.17 -7.98
N THR A 6 19.61 -18.44 -6.67
CA THR A 6 19.45 -17.40 -5.63
C THR A 6 20.59 -17.45 -4.58
N PRO A 7 21.87 -17.28 -4.96
CA PRO A 7 22.99 -17.41 -4.02
C PRO A 7 23.05 -16.24 -3.03
N ASN A 8 23.47 -16.49 -1.78
CA ASN A 8 23.96 -15.42 -0.89
C ASN A 8 25.40 -15.02 -1.29
N LEU A 9 25.97 -14.02 -0.63
CA LEU A 9 27.32 -13.54 -0.97
C LEU A 9 28.40 -14.63 -0.85
N LYS A 10 28.33 -15.50 0.17
CA LYS A 10 29.29 -16.59 0.38
C LYS A 10 29.17 -17.66 -0.71
N GLU A 11 27.94 -18.03 -1.05
CA GLU A 11 27.61 -18.97 -2.13
C GLU A 11 28.04 -18.41 -3.49
N ALA A 12 27.76 -17.14 -3.77
CA ALA A 12 28.15 -16.48 -5.02
C ALA A 12 29.68 -16.37 -5.14
N SER A 13 30.36 -16.00 -4.05
CA SER A 13 31.83 -15.99 -3.98
C SER A 13 32.42 -17.37 -4.29
N ALA A 14 31.88 -18.43 -3.67
CA ALA A 14 32.33 -19.80 -3.89
C ALA A 14 32.12 -20.26 -5.35
N LEU A 15 30.98 -19.93 -5.96
CA LEU A 15 30.70 -20.22 -7.37
C LEU A 15 31.67 -19.52 -8.34
N LEU A 16 32.24 -18.40 -7.92
CA LEU A 16 33.15 -17.56 -8.71
C LEU A 16 34.62 -17.74 -8.31
N GLY A 17 34.97 -18.82 -7.59
CA GLY A 17 36.36 -19.13 -7.25
C GLY A 17 36.93 -18.33 -6.08
N GLY A 18 36.08 -17.87 -5.15
CA GLY A 18 36.49 -17.21 -3.91
C GLY A 18 36.68 -15.70 -4.02
N VAL A 19 36.12 -15.07 -5.04
CA VAL A 19 36.18 -13.60 -5.21
C VAL A 19 35.41 -12.92 -4.08
N PRO A 20 36.00 -11.94 -3.36
CA PRO A 20 35.30 -11.20 -2.31
C PRO A 20 34.19 -10.33 -2.92
N LEU A 21 33.03 -10.30 -2.28
CA LEU A 21 31.86 -9.50 -2.69
C LEU A 21 31.48 -8.57 -1.54
N GLU A 22 31.86 -7.29 -1.64
CA GLU A 22 31.70 -6.32 -0.56
C GLU A 22 30.74 -5.18 -0.91
N THR A 23 30.48 -4.98 -2.20
CA THR A 23 29.67 -3.88 -2.72
C THR A 23 28.52 -4.36 -3.62
N ILE A 24 27.53 -3.49 -3.83
CA ILE A 24 26.44 -3.74 -4.80
C ILE A 24 27.00 -3.90 -6.23
N ALA A 25 28.08 -3.18 -6.57
CA ALA A 25 28.73 -3.33 -7.87
C ALA A 25 29.33 -4.73 -8.04
N ASP A 26 29.91 -5.29 -6.98
CA ASP A 26 30.42 -6.67 -6.97
C ASP A 26 29.27 -7.67 -7.15
N MET A 27 28.14 -7.45 -6.46
CA MET A 27 26.95 -8.30 -6.62
C MET A 27 26.41 -8.29 -8.06
N ARG A 28 26.38 -7.12 -8.73
CA ARG A 28 25.96 -7.02 -10.14
C ARG A 28 26.92 -7.78 -11.05
N SER A 29 28.22 -7.63 -10.83
CA SER A 29 29.26 -8.35 -11.59
C SER A 29 29.15 -9.86 -11.37
N ALA A 30 28.94 -10.28 -10.13
CA ALA A 30 28.73 -11.68 -9.77
C ALA A 30 27.47 -12.26 -10.39
N ALA A 31 26.35 -11.52 -10.37
CA ALA A 31 25.09 -11.96 -10.99
C ALA A 31 25.27 -12.23 -12.49
N LYS A 32 26.01 -11.37 -13.20
CA LYS A 32 26.31 -11.54 -14.62
C LYS A 32 27.24 -12.74 -14.86
N ALA A 33 28.33 -12.87 -14.10
CA ALA A 33 29.23 -14.00 -14.23
C ALA A 33 28.54 -15.35 -13.93
N ILE A 34 27.64 -15.38 -12.94
CA ILE A 34 26.83 -16.57 -12.63
C ILE A 34 25.80 -16.84 -13.72
N HIS A 35 25.25 -15.83 -14.38
CA HIS A 35 24.38 -16.02 -15.53
C HIS A 35 25.14 -16.65 -16.70
N ASP A 36 26.38 -16.20 -16.95
CA ASP A 36 27.21 -16.67 -18.07
C ASP A 36 27.63 -18.15 -17.94
N ILE A 37 27.66 -18.70 -16.71
CA ILE A 37 27.86 -20.14 -16.48
C ILE A 37 26.57 -20.96 -16.61
N GLY A 38 25.40 -20.31 -16.74
CA GLY A 38 24.23 -20.96 -17.30
C GLY A 38 22.83 -20.48 -16.91
N PRO A 39 22.51 -20.29 -15.62
CA PRO A 39 21.18 -19.90 -15.19
C PRO A 39 20.60 -18.71 -15.96
N ARG A 40 19.34 -18.81 -16.39
CA ARG A 40 18.66 -17.73 -17.14
C ARG A 40 18.43 -16.49 -16.28
N ASN A 41 18.30 -16.67 -14.97
CA ASN A 41 18.07 -15.60 -14.02
C ASN A 41 18.94 -15.81 -12.78
N VAL A 42 19.43 -14.71 -12.19
CA VAL A 42 20.29 -14.76 -11.01
C VAL A 42 19.84 -13.72 -9.99
N LEU A 43 19.57 -14.15 -8.76
CA LEU A 43 19.25 -13.28 -7.63
C LEU A 43 20.34 -13.42 -6.56
N VAL A 44 21.29 -12.49 -6.55
CA VAL A 44 22.33 -12.44 -5.51
C VAL A 44 21.75 -11.75 -4.27
N LYS A 45 21.69 -12.46 -3.15
CA LYS A 45 21.11 -11.98 -1.89
C LYS A 45 22.19 -11.27 -1.06
N GLY A 46 21.97 -10.02 -0.67
CA GLY A 46 22.94 -9.17 0.02
C GLY A 46 22.65 -8.95 1.51
N GLY A 47 21.80 -9.78 2.14
CA GLY A 47 21.52 -9.70 3.59
C GLY A 47 22.75 -9.82 4.51
N ASP A 48 23.89 -10.29 3.96
CA ASP A 48 25.17 -10.45 4.65
C ASP A 48 26.19 -9.32 4.36
N LEU A 49 25.80 -8.24 3.67
CA LEU A 49 26.70 -7.10 3.38
C LEU A 49 27.22 -6.46 4.70
N PRO A 50 28.55 -6.33 4.92
CA PRO A 50 29.11 -5.95 6.23
C PRO A 50 28.90 -4.52 6.73
N ALA A 51 28.32 -3.60 5.95
CA ALA A 51 28.28 -2.17 6.31
C ALA A 51 27.00 -1.41 5.93
N SER A 52 25.92 -2.12 5.57
CA SER A 52 24.68 -1.48 5.13
C SER A 52 23.56 -1.62 6.17
N LEU A 53 22.88 -0.51 6.47
CA LEU A 53 21.60 -0.50 7.19
C LEU A 53 20.47 -1.15 6.36
N ASP A 54 20.65 -1.20 5.03
CA ASP A 54 19.73 -1.80 4.07
C ASP A 54 20.22 -3.19 3.65
N ALA A 55 19.30 -4.15 3.57
CA ALA A 55 19.49 -5.38 2.82
C ALA A 55 19.20 -5.09 1.34
N VAL A 56 20.19 -5.27 0.47
CA VAL A 56 20.05 -5.08 -0.98
C VAL A 56 20.23 -6.41 -1.66
N ASP A 57 19.24 -6.84 -2.43
CA ASP A 57 19.35 -8.00 -3.31
C ASP A 57 19.41 -7.53 -4.77
N VAL A 58 20.25 -8.19 -5.57
CA VAL A 58 20.47 -7.85 -6.98
C VAL A 58 19.94 -8.98 -7.84
N PHE A 59 18.94 -8.67 -8.66
CA PHE A 59 18.38 -9.58 -9.65
C PHE A 59 18.81 -9.22 -11.06
N TYR A 60 19.25 -10.20 -11.82
CA TYR A 60 19.61 -10.09 -13.23
C TYR A 60 18.80 -11.12 -14.03
N ASP A 61 18.06 -10.63 -15.04
CA ASP A 61 17.19 -11.45 -15.89
C ASP A 61 17.83 -11.85 -17.24
N GLY A 62 19.13 -11.56 -17.39
CA GLY A 62 19.89 -11.74 -18.63
C GLY A 62 19.99 -10.45 -19.46
N ASN A 63 19.15 -9.46 -19.23
CA ASN A 63 19.18 -8.17 -19.93
C ASN A 63 19.34 -7.00 -18.94
N ASP A 64 18.44 -6.93 -17.97
CA ASP A 64 18.28 -5.82 -17.05
C ASP A 64 18.62 -6.23 -15.62
N PHE A 65 19.04 -5.24 -14.84
CA PHE A 65 19.30 -5.38 -13.40
C PHE A 65 18.19 -4.72 -12.59
N TYR A 66 17.79 -5.39 -11.52
CA TYR A 66 16.80 -4.91 -10.58
C TYR A 66 17.36 -5.00 -9.16
N GLU A 67 17.32 -3.89 -8.44
CA GLU A 67 17.75 -3.84 -7.05
C GLU A 67 16.53 -3.83 -6.14
N PHE A 68 16.49 -4.77 -5.19
CA PHE A 68 15.45 -4.84 -4.17
C PHE A 68 16.05 -4.41 -2.85
N ARG A 69 15.62 -3.24 -2.36
CA ARG A 69 16.08 -2.65 -1.12
C ARG A 69 15.03 -2.84 -0.04
N SER A 70 15.45 -3.32 1.13
CA SER A 70 14.63 -3.34 2.33
C SER A 70 15.46 -3.05 3.58
N SER A 71 14.82 -2.54 4.62
CA SER A 71 15.49 -2.32 5.91
C SER A 71 15.92 -3.66 6.50
N ARG A 72 17.14 -3.74 7.03
CA ARG A 72 17.62 -4.94 7.68
C ARG A 72 16.79 -5.25 8.94
N ILE A 73 16.15 -6.41 8.97
CA ILE A 73 15.39 -6.88 10.14
C ILE A 73 16.37 -7.55 11.11
N MET A 74 16.65 -6.89 12.24
CA MET A 74 17.51 -7.44 13.29
C MET A 74 16.75 -8.51 14.07
N THR A 75 17.01 -9.78 13.76
CA THR A 75 16.41 -10.93 14.45
C THR A 75 17.34 -12.15 14.40
N PRO A 76 17.38 -13.00 15.44
CA PRO A 76 18.01 -14.31 15.36
C PRO A 76 17.21 -15.28 14.47
N ASN A 77 15.96 -14.97 14.14
CA ASN A 77 15.02 -15.88 13.45
C ASN A 77 15.16 -15.84 11.93
N THR A 78 16.35 -16.20 11.44
CA THR A 78 16.73 -16.11 10.01
C THR A 78 16.88 -17.48 9.34
N HIS A 79 16.67 -18.56 10.09
CA HIS A 79 16.86 -19.92 9.58
C HIS A 79 15.82 -20.24 8.50
N GLY A 80 16.28 -20.66 7.33
CA GLY A 80 15.41 -21.04 6.21
C GLY A 80 14.98 -19.90 5.29
N THR A 81 15.50 -18.68 5.46
CA THR A 81 15.22 -17.53 4.57
C THR A 81 15.50 -17.83 3.10
N GLY A 82 16.64 -18.46 2.80
CA GLY A 82 16.98 -18.90 1.45
C GLY A 82 16.00 -19.92 0.87
N CYS A 83 15.66 -20.96 1.64
CA CYS A 83 14.71 -22.00 1.22
C CYS A 83 13.31 -21.43 1.00
N THR A 84 12.90 -20.50 1.86
CA THR A 84 11.60 -19.82 1.78
C THR A 84 11.50 -18.96 0.52
N LEU A 85 12.56 -18.20 0.23
CA LEU A 85 12.66 -17.39 -0.97
C LEU A 85 12.51 -18.27 -2.22
N ALA A 86 13.33 -19.32 -2.34
CA ALA A 86 13.32 -20.23 -3.48
C ALA A 86 11.96 -20.94 -3.64
N SER A 87 11.39 -21.44 -2.53
CA SER A 87 10.07 -22.11 -2.54
C SER A 87 8.95 -21.16 -2.96
N THR A 88 9.00 -19.90 -2.53
CA THR A 88 7.99 -18.90 -2.90
C THR A 88 8.11 -18.52 -4.38
N VAL A 89 9.32 -18.34 -4.90
CA VAL A 89 9.54 -18.12 -6.34
C VAL A 89 8.97 -19.29 -7.14
N ALA A 90 9.31 -20.53 -6.77
CA ALA A 90 8.80 -21.72 -7.45
C ALA A 90 7.26 -21.80 -7.42
N ALA A 91 6.64 -21.50 -6.27
CA ALA A 91 5.19 -21.50 -6.11
C ALA A 91 4.50 -20.43 -6.98
N GLU A 92 5.07 -19.23 -7.09
CA GLU A 92 4.53 -18.16 -7.93
C GLU A 92 4.69 -18.47 -9.43
N LEU A 93 5.82 -19.02 -9.84
CA LEU A 93 6.01 -19.49 -11.21
C LEU A 93 4.99 -20.57 -11.57
N ALA A 94 4.70 -21.50 -10.66
CA ALA A 94 3.68 -22.53 -10.86
C ALA A 94 2.26 -21.96 -11.00
N LYS A 95 1.99 -20.76 -10.44
CA LYS A 95 0.72 -20.02 -10.64
C LYS A 95 0.67 -19.25 -11.97
N GLY A 96 1.74 -19.29 -12.77
CA GLY A 96 1.84 -18.56 -14.03
C GLY A 96 2.40 -17.15 -13.90
N SER A 97 2.93 -16.76 -12.74
CA SER A 97 3.61 -15.47 -12.58
C SER A 97 4.87 -15.39 -13.43
N GLN A 98 5.17 -14.21 -13.99
CA GLN A 98 6.46 -13.94 -14.63
C GLN A 98 7.59 -13.90 -13.59
N MET A 99 8.83 -14.21 -14.00
CA MET A 99 9.99 -14.35 -13.10
C MET A 99 10.20 -13.14 -12.18
N LEU A 100 10.25 -11.92 -12.74
CA LEU A 100 10.45 -10.71 -11.95
C LEU A 100 9.32 -10.50 -10.91
N SER A 101 8.07 -10.80 -11.29
CA SER A 101 6.92 -10.74 -10.39
C SER A 101 7.00 -11.79 -9.29
N ALA A 102 7.40 -13.03 -9.63
CA ALA A 102 7.61 -14.10 -8.66
C ALA A 102 8.70 -13.74 -7.64
N VAL A 103 9.82 -13.18 -8.09
CA VAL A 103 10.91 -12.69 -7.21
C VAL A 103 10.41 -11.57 -6.30
N LYS A 104 9.66 -10.60 -6.83
CA LYS A 104 9.06 -9.51 -6.02
C LYS A 104 8.12 -10.03 -4.94
N VAL A 105 7.28 -11.01 -5.26
CA VAL A 105 6.38 -11.64 -4.28
C VAL A 105 7.18 -12.41 -3.23
N ALA A 106 8.18 -13.19 -3.64
CA ALA A 106 9.03 -13.95 -2.74
C ALA A 106 9.80 -13.06 -1.76
N LYS A 107 10.37 -11.95 -2.24
CA LYS A 107 11.03 -10.94 -1.42
C LYS A 107 10.11 -10.37 -0.34
N ARG A 108 8.93 -9.89 -0.76
CA ARG A 108 7.91 -9.37 0.17
C ARG A 108 7.47 -10.41 1.19
N TYR A 109 7.32 -11.67 0.77
CA TYR A 109 6.93 -12.75 1.67
C TYR A 109 8.02 -13.03 2.72
N VAL A 110 9.28 -13.15 2.33
CA VAL A 110 10.39 -13.37 3.28
C VAL A 110 10.51 -12.21 4.26
N GLU A 111 10.39 -10.97 3.80
CA GLU A 111 10.40 -9.77 4.67
C GLU A 111 9.24 -9.78 5.67
N ALA A 112 8.03 -10.10 5.20
CA ALA A 112 6.85 -10.19 6.07
C ALA A 112 7.01 -11.29 7.13
N VAL A 113 7.50 -12.47 6.73
CA VAL A 113 7.71 -13.59 7.65
C VAL A 113 8.83 -13.28 8.65
N LEU A 114 9.93 -12.67 8.22
CA LEU A 114 11.01 -12.25 9.13
C LEU A 114 10.53 -11.21 10.13
N SER A 115 9.77 -10.21 9.67
CA SER A 115 9.23 -9.16 10.53
C SER A 115 8.23 -9.73 11.55
N TYR A 116 7.34 -10.62 11.11
CA TYR A 116 6.39 -11.30 11.98
C TYR A 116 7.10 -12.21 12.99
N SER A 117 8.11 -12.94 12.53
CA SER A 117 8.83 -13.91 13.35
C SER A 117 9.85 -13.25 14.28
N LYS A 118 10.12 -11.95 14.18
CA LYS A 118 11.27 -11.30 14.81
C LYS A 118 11.40 -11.51 16.32
N ASN A 119 10.26 -11.64 17.01
CA ASN A 119 10.13 -11.78 18.46
C ASN A 119 9.76 -13.20 18.92
N ILE A 120 9.72 -14.17 18.01
CA ILE A 120 9.44 -15.56 18.36
C ILE A 120 10.63 -16.12 19.14
N ALA A 121 10.41 -16.47 20.40
CA ALA A 121 11.43 -17.10 21.25
C ALA A 121 11.12 -18.59 21.40
N ILE A 122 11.51 -19.39 20.40
CA ILE A 122 11.33 -20.85 20.38
C ILE A 122 12.70 -21.52 20.16
N GLY A 123 13.07 -22.42 21.08
CA GLY A 123 14.36 -23.13 21.04
C GLY A 123 15.53 -22.31 21.61
N GLY A 124 16.71 -22.92 21.67
CA GLY A 124 17.95 -22.34 22.23
C GLY A 124 19.11 -22.21 21.25
N GLY A 125 18.87 -22.37 19.95
CA GLY A 125 19.89 -22.26 18.90
C GLY A 125 20.26 -20.80 18.59
N CYS A 126 21.44 -20.60 17.99
CA CYS A 126 21.91 -19.27 17.56
C CYS A 126 21.10 -18.65 16.40
N GLN A 127 20.37 -19.49 15.65
CA GLN A 127 19.38 -19.08 14.66
C GLN A 127 18.03 -19.71 15.03
N GLY A 128 16.99 -18.89 15.12
CA GLY A 128 15.64 -19.36 15.45
C GLY A 128 14.71 -19.49 14.22
N PRO A 129 13.48 -19.99 14.43
CA PRO A 129 12.58 -20.39 13.36
C PRO A 129 11.79 -19.22 12.75
N MET A 130 11.29 -19.44 11.53
CA MET A 130 10.32 -18.56 10.86
C MET A 130 8.91 -19.15 10.92
N ASP A 131 7.90 -18.32 11.16
CA ASP A 131 6.49 -18.71 11.16
C ASP A 131 5.81 -18.42 9.82
N HIS A 132 5.70 -19.46 9.00
CA HIS A 132 5.04 -19.42 7.69
C HIS A 132 3.51 -19.38 7.78
N LEU A 133 2.92 -19.60 8.96
CA LEU A 133 1.48 -19.60 9.17
C LEU A 133 0.90 -18.20 9.41
N LEU A 134 1.68 -17.13 9.18
CA LEU A 134 1.24 -15.73 9.22
C LEU A 134 -0.16 -15.56 8.60
N LYS A 135 -0.36 -16.08 7.38
CA LYS A 135 -1.62 -15.95 6.62
C LYS A 135 -2.79 -16.75 7.19
N LEU A 136 -2.50 -17.86 7.90
CA LEU A 136 -3.53 -18.70 8.53
C LEU A 136 -3.89 -18.20 9.92
N LYS A 137 -2.95 -17.54 10.61
CA LYS A 137 -3.17 -16.92 11.91
C LYS A 137 -3.81 -15.52 11.79
N SER A 138 -3.70 -14.88 10.62
CA SER A 138 -4.55 -13.75 10.25
C SER A 138 -5.94 -14.28 9.86
N ASN A 139 -6.82 -14.48 10.85
CA ASN A 139 -8.19 -15.03 10.72
C ASN A 139 -9.19 -14.18 9.89
N VAL A 140 -8.72 -13.43 8.88
CA VAL A 140 -9.59 -12.66 7.99
C VAL A 140 -9.11 -12.94 6.58
N GLU A 141 -9.94 -13.60 5.76
CA GLU A 141 -9.81 -13.54 4.30
C GLU A 141 -9.96 -12.07 3.91
N ARG A 142 -8.84 -11.34 3.88
CA ARG A 142 -8.84 -9.95 3.44
C ARG A 142 -8.83 -9.95 1.92
N ARG A 143 -9.85 -9.32 1.34
CA ARG A 143 -9.88 -9.03 -0.10
C ARG A 143 -8.63 -8.20 -0.44
N PRO A 144 -7.86 -8.57 -1.47
CA PRO A 144 -6.75 -7.75 -1.93
C PRO A 144 -7.26 -6.37 -2.38
N PHE A 145 -6.45 -5.33 -2.21
CA PHE A 145 -6.80 -3.98 -2.64
C PHE A 145 -7.17 -3.95 -4.13
N ASP A 146 -8.36 -3.42 -4.43
CA ASP A 146 -8.83 -3.18 -5.79
C ASP A 146 -8.85 -1.67 -6.07
N PRO A 147 -8.05 -1.17 -7.03
CA PRO A 147 -8.06 0.24 -7.41
C PRO A 147 -9.45 0.78 -7.81
N CYS A 148 -10.39 -0.08 -8.21
CA CYS A 148 -11.76 0.32 -8.52
C CYS A 148 -12.54 0.77 -7.26
N ASP A 149 -12.14 0.32 -6.07
CA ASP A 149 -12.78 0.75 -4.81
C ASP A 149 -12.59 2.26 -4.58
N LEU A 150 -11.61 2.92 -5.23
CA LEU A 150 -11.37 4.36 -5.15
C LEU A 150 -12.38 5.24 -5.91
N PHE A 151 -13.34 4.66 -6.64
CA PHE A 151 -14.21 5.38 -7.58
C PHE A 151 -15.01 6.52 -6.93
N LEU A 152 -15.71 6.23 -5.84
CA LEU A 152 -16.40 7.22 -5.01
C LEU A 152 -15.98 7.04 -3.55
N TYR A 153 -14.99 7.82 -3.16
CA TYR A 153 -14.34 7.72 -1.86
C TYR A 153 -14.95 8.72 -0.88
N ALA A 154 -15.69 8.22 0.12
CA ALA A 154 -16.24 9.06 1.19
C ALA A 154 -15.25 9.18 2.37
N VAL A 155 -14.85 10.41 2.68
CA VAL A 155 -14.02 10.73 3.85
C VAL A 155 -14.89 11.45 4.88
N THR A 156 -14.99 10.91 6.08
CA THR A 156 -15.93 11.43 7.08
C THR A 156 -15.45 12.71 7.78
N ASP A 157 -16.38 13.45 8.38
CA ASP A 157 -16.09 14.52 9.35
C ASP A 157 -17.29 14.65 10.31
N SER A 158 -17.12 14.24 11.58
CA SER A 158 -18.21 14.28 12.57
C SER A 158 -18.76 15.68 12.83
N ARG A 159 -17.99 16.74 12.64
CA ARG A 159 -18.45 18.12 12.88
C ARG A 159 -19.54 18.53 11.90
N MET A 160 -19.45 18.05 10.66
CA MET A 160 -20.46 18.29 9.63
C MET A 160 -21.75 17.52 9.91
N ASN A 161 -21.64 16.29 10.43
CA ASN A 161 -22.79 15.46 10.77
C ASN A 161 -23.55 15.99 12.00
N LYS A 162 -22.86 16.62 12.97
CA LYS A 162 -23.48 17.26 14.15
C LYS A 162 -24.57 18.27 13.76
N LYS A 163 -24.34 19.05 12.70
CA LYS A 163 -25.31 20.02 12.16
C LYS A 163 -26.64 19.38 11.75
N TRP A 164 -26.61 18.10 11.38
CA TRP A 164 -27.76 17.33 10.92
C TRP A 164 -28.24 16.29 11.94
N GLY A 165 -27.75 16.35 13.18
CA GLY A 165 -28.13 15.40 14.26
C GLY A 165 -27.78 13.95 13.96
N ARG A 166 -26.78 13.69 13.10
CA ARG A 166 -26.45 12.36 12.60
C ARG A 166 -25.19 11.80 13.27
N SER A 167 -25.21 10.54 13.68
CA SER A 167 -24.01 9.85 14.15
C SER A 167 -23.06 9.54 12.99
N ILE A 168 -21.77 9.32 13.29
CA ILE A 168 -20.80 8.91 12.27
C ILE A 168 -21.17 7.55 11.65
N VAL A 169 -21.72 6.65 12.46
CA VAL A 169 -22.13 5.30 12.03
C VAL A 169 -23.29 5.38 11.04
N ASP A 170 -24.29 6.22 11.32
CA ASP A 170 -25.42 6.44 10.40
C ASP A 170 -24.96 7.14 9.12
N ALA A 171 -24.01 8.08 9.22
CA ALA A 171 -23.44 8.76 8.08
C ALA A 171 -22.69 7.79 7.15
N VAL A 172 -21.90 6.87 7.71
CA VAL A 172 -21.21 5.83 6.95
C VAL A 172 -22.19 4.88 6.29
N LYS A 173 -23.20 4.41 7.03
CA LYS A 173 -24.27 3.56 6.47
C LYS A 173 -24.96 4.25 5.30
N ALA A 174 -25.36 5.50 5.46
CA ALA A 174 -26.00 6.29 4.41
C ALA A 174 -25.10 6.47 3.18
N ALA A 175 -23.79 6.68 3.36
CA ALA A 175 -22.86 6.80 2.25
C ALA A 175 -22.74 5.48 1.46
N ILE A 176 -22.65 4.35 2.16
CA ILE A 176 -22.60 3.01 1.53
C ILE A 176 -23.91 2.73 0.76
N GLU A 177 -25.07 2.99 1.35
CA GLU A 177 -26.38 2.82 0.69
C GLU A 177 -26.58 3.74 -0.53
N GLY A 178 -25.88 4.88 -0.53
CA GLY A 178 -25.82 5.79 -1.67
C GLY A 178 -24.81 5.38 -2.74
N GLY A 179 -23.94 4.41 -2.46
CA GLY A 179 -22.99 3.82 -3.41
C GLY A 179 -21.55 4.32 -3.29
N ALA A 180 -21.13 4.80 -2.12
CA ALA A 180 -19.71 4.99 -1.84
C ALA A 180 -18.97 3.64 -1.91
N SER A 181 -17.83 3.61 -2.60
CA SER A 181 -17.06 2.38 -2.87
C SER A 181 -15.91 2.16 -1.89
N ILE A 182 -15.57 3.18 -1.09
CA ILE A 182 -14.59 3.11 0.00
C ILE A 182 -14.90 4.20 1.04
N ILE A 183 -14.67 3.88 2.32
CA ILE A 183 -14.87 4.80 3.44
C ILE A 183 -13.55 5.06 4.15
N GLN A 184 -13.26 6.32 4.46
CA GLN A 184 -12.21 6.70 5.41
C GLN A 184 -12.84 7.39 6.61
N LEU A 185 -12.62 6.81 7.79
CA LEU A 185 -12.97 7.45 9.05
C LEU A 185 -11.91 8.45 9.42
N ARG A 186 -12.33 9.70 9.56
CA ARG A 186 -11.47 10.80 9.97
C ARG A 186 -12.09 11.53 11.15
N GLU A 187 -11.60 11.18 12.33
CA GLU A 187 -11.94 11.82 13.60
C GLU A 187 -10.70 12.46 14.21
N LYS A 188 -10.73 13.80 14.38
CA LYS A 188 -9.59 14.57 14.91
C LYS A 188 -9.74 15.01 16.36
N GLU A 189 -10.98 15.11 16.83
CA GLU A 189 -11.32 15.77 18.10
C GLU A 189 -11.94 14.80 19.12
N VAL A 190 -12.03 13.51 18.80
CA VAL A 190 -12.60 12.50 19.69
C VAL A 190 -11.50 11.72 20.41
N ASP A 191 -11.82 11.25 21.61
CA ASP A 191 -10.91 10.42 22.38
C ASP A 191 -10.68 9.07 21.70
N THR A 192 -9.51 8.49 21.93
CA THR A 192 -9.09 7.24 21.27
C THR A 192 -10.05 6.08 21.53
N GLY A 193 -10.61 5.99 22.74
CA GLY A 193 -11.59 4.96 23.10
C GLY A 193 -12.86 5.05 22.26
N ASP A 194 -13.43 6.25 22.17
CA ASP A 194 -14.62 6.51 21.36
C ASP A 194 -14.35 6.31 19.86
N PHE A 195 -13.16 6.72 19.39
CA PHE A 195 -12.77 6.48 18.01
C PHE A 195 -12.71 5.00 17.68
N LEU A 196 -12.15 4.19 18.58
CA LEU A 196 -12.03 2.75 18.42
C LEU A 196 -13.41 2.07 18.33
N GLU A 197 -14.35 2.46 19.19
CA GLU A 197 -15.70 1.91 19.17
C GLU A 197 -16.47 2.32 17.92
N ALA A 198 -16.36 3.59 17.51
CA ALA A 198 -16.92 4.06 16.24
C ALA A 198 -16.32 3.31 15.03
N ALA A 199 -14.99 3.08 15.03
CA ALA A 199 -14.30 2.35 13.98
C ALA A 199 -14.80 0.90 13.87
N LYS A 200 -14.92 0.17 14.99
CA LYS A 200 -15.48 -1.20 14.99
C LYS A 200 -16.92 -1.24 14.48
N ALA A 201 -17.75 -0.30 14.91
CA ALA A 201 -19.15 -0.23 14.48
C ALA A 201 -19.27 0.02 12.98
N CYS A 202 -18.49 0.97 12.43
CA CYS A 202 -18.44 1.24 11.00
C CYS A 202 -17.86 0.06 10.21
N LEU A 203 -16.82 -0.60 10.72
CA LEU A 203 -16.18 -1.74 10.06
C LEU A 203 -17.16 -2.88 9.85
N LYS A 204 -18.01 -3.17 10.84
CA LYS A 204 -19.06 -4.19 10.72
C LYS A 204 -20.01 -3.89 9.55
N ILE A 205 -20.42 -2.63 9.40
CA ILE A 205 -21.30 -2.20 8.30
C ILE A 205 -20.58 -2.32 6.95
N CYS A 206 -19.34 -1.85 6.90
CA CYS A 206 -18.49 -1.88 5.70
C CYS A 206 -18.29 -3.32 5.20
N ARG A 207 -17.95 -4.26 6.09
CA ARG A 207 -17.78 -5.68 5.77
C ARG A 207 -19.03 -6.33 5.22
N VAL A 208 -20.21 -6.04 5.78
CA VAL A 208 -21.50 -6.58 5.29
C VAL A 208 -21.77 -6.17 3.84
N HIS A 209 -21.29 -4.99 3.42
CA HIS A 209 -21.50 -4.45 2.07
C HIS A 209 -20.30 -4.64 1.14
N GLY A 210 -19.23 -5.30 1.60
CA GLY A 210 -17.99 -5.49 0.82
C GLY A 210 -17.25 -4.18 0.52
N VAL A 211 -17.45 -3.14 1.33
CA VAL A 211 -16.79 -1.83 1.18
C VAL A 211 -15.60 -1.76 2.13
N PRO A 212 -14.38 -1.40 1.68
CA PRO A 212 -13.23 -1.24 2.57
C PRO A 212 -13.34 0.00 3.47
N LEU A 213 -12.86 -0.14 4.71
CA LEU A 213 -12.78 0.92 5.71
C LEU A 213 -11.31 1.26 6.04
N LEU A 214 -10.95 2.52 5.84
CA LEU A 214 -9.64 3.06 6.19
C LEU A 214 -9.72 3.99 7.40
N ILE A 215 -8.69 3.98 8.24
CA ILE A 215 -8.55 4.93 9.35
C ILE A 215 -7.57 6.04 8.94
N ASN A 216 -7.98 7.29 9.11
CA ASN A 216 -7.12 8.43 8.86
C ASN A 216 -6.09 8.60 9.99
N ASP A 217 -4.81 8.67 9.64
CA ASP A 217 -3.62 8.96 10.46
C ASP A 217 -3.30 7.95 11.59
N ARG A 218 -4.32 7.46 12.32
CA ARG A 218 -4.19 6.65 13.54
C ARG A 218 -3.98 5.15 13.27
N ILE A 219 -2.71 4.78 13.07
CA ILE A 219 -2.26 3.39 12.82
C ILE A 219 -2.58 2.46 13.99
N ASP A 220 -2.47 2.96 15.23
CA ASP A 220 -2.84 2.24 16.44
C ASP A 220 -4.33 1.87 16.46
N VAL A 221 -5.21 2.80 16.09
CA VAL A 221 -6.67 2.55 15.97
C VAL A 221 -6.95 1.58 14.82
N ALA A 222 -6.25 1.69 13.69
CA ALA A 222 -6.41 0.75 12.58
C ALA A 222 -6.03 -0.70 12.95
N LEU A 223 -4.97 -0.87 13.74
CA LEU A 223 -4.56 -2.16 14.27
C LEU A 223 -5.57 -2.69 15.30
N ALA A 224 -5.98 -1.86 16.26
CA ALA A 224 -6.87 -2.25 17.35
C ALA A 224 -8.31 -2.56 16.88
N SER A 225 -8.79 -1.87 15.84
CA SER A 225 -10.10 -2.11 15.23
C SER A 225 -10.10 -3.19 14.16
N ASP A 226 -8.92 -3.63 13.71
CA ASP A 226 -8.73 -4.47 12.53
C ASP A 226 -9.31 -3.86 11.23
N ALA A 227 -9.19 -2.55 11.07
CA ALA A 227 -9.59 -1.85 9.84
C ALA A 227 -8.78 -2.35 8.63
N ASP A 228 -9.32 -2.18 7.41
CA ASP A 228 -8.70 -2.69 6.18
C ASP A 228 -7.39 -1.96 5.83
N GLY A 229 -7.21 -0.75 6.38
CA GLY A 229 -5.98 0.00 6.20
C GLY A 229 -6.01 1.40 6.79
N VAL A 230 -5.08 2.23 6.32
CA VAL A 230 -4.93 3.63 6.74
C VAL A 230 -4.78 4.57 5.56
N HIS A 231 -5.08 5.84 5.80
CA HIS A 231 -4.59 6.93 4.97
C HIS A 231 -3.74 7.87 5.81
N ILE A 232 -2.58 8.25 5.31
CA ILE A 232 -1.60 9.06 6.04
C ILE A 232 -1.24 10.33 5.26
N GLY A 233 -1.14 11.44 5.98
CA GLY A 233 -0.63 12.70 5.48
C GLY A 233 0.90 12.79 5.53
N GLN A 234 1.42 13.90 4.99
CA GLN A 234 2.86 14.16 4.87
C GLN A 234 3.55 14.49 6.21
N SER A 235 2.78 14.86 7.23
CA SER A 235 3.29 15.19 8.57
C SER A 235 3.00 14.10 9.59
N ASP A 236 2.38 13.00 9.15
CA ASP A 236 2.03 11.85 9.99
C ASP A 236 3.18 10.83 9.98
N MET A 237 2.93 9.63 10.50
CA MET A 237 3.94 8.55 10.46
C MET A 237 4.37 8.26 9.01
N PRO A 238 5.68 8.13 8.73
CA PRO A 238 6.15 7.78 7.39
C PRO A 238 5.55 6.48 6.87
N ALA A 239 5.27 6.43 5.57
CA ALA A 239 4.56 5.32 4.93
C ALA A 239 5.29 3.98 5.07
N HIS A 240 6.63 3.97 4.94
CA HIS A 240 7.42 2.75 5.13
C HIS A 240 7.35 2.21 6.57
N VAL A 241 7.26 3.07 7.58
CA VAL A 241 7.08 2.66 8.98
C VAL A 241 5.66 2.10 9.18
N ALA A 242 4.65 2.78 8.63
CA ALA A 242 3.27 2.29 8.65
C ALA A 242 3.16 0.91 8.00
N ARG A 243 3.81 0.69 6.84
CA ARG A 243 3.89 -0.60 6.15
C ARG A 243 4.54 -1.68 7.02
N ALA A 244 5.62 -1.36 7.73
CA ALA A 244 6.29 -2.29 8.62
C ALA A 244 5.41 -2.73 9.80
N LEU A 245 4.54 -1.84 10.31
CA LEU A 245 3.61 -2.13 11.41
C LEU A 245 2.35 -2.86 10.95
N LEU A 246 1.77 -2.44 9.83
CA LEU A 246 0.48 -2.94 9.32
C LEU A 246 0.62 -4.24 8.54
N GLY A 247 1.83 -4.57 8.11
CA GLY A 247 2.12 -5.75 7.28
C GLY A 247 1.80 -5.53 5.80
N PRO A 248 2.01 -6.57 4.96
CA PRO A 248 1.90 -6.45 3.51
C PRO A 248 0.46 -6.34 2.99
N ASP A 249 -0.54 -6.73 3.79
CA ASP A 249 -1.91 -6.94 3.30
C ASP A 249 -2.87 -5.78 3.59
N LYS A 250 -2.56 -4.90 4.56
CA LYS A 250 -3.42 -3.74 4.86
C LYS A 250 -3.19 -2.63 3.83
N ILE A 251 -4.25 -1.91 3.49
CA ILE A 251 -4.22 -0.82 2.50
C ILE A 251 -3.50 0.39 3.11
N ILE A 252 -2.60 1.01 2.36
CA ILE A 252 -1.94 2.27 2.73
C ILE A 252 -2.14 3.30 1.63
N GLY A 253 -2.91 4.35 1.95
CA GLY A 253 -3.02 5.53 1.12
C GLY A 253 -2.12 6.66 1.62
N VAL A 254 -1.49 7.41 0.71
CA VAL A 254 -0.66 8.57 1.08
C VAL A 254 -1.19 9.84 0.42
N SER A 255 -1.29 10.94 1.18
CA SER A 255 -1.60 12.26 0.61
C SER A 255 -0.40 12.81 -0.17
N CYS A 256 -0.55 13.06 -1.48
CA CYS A 256 0.53 13.57 -2.36
C CYS A 256 0.11 14.87 -3.06
N LYS A 257 1.05 15.80 -3.24
CA LYS A 257 0.79 17.08 -3.96
C LYS A 257 1.75 17.35 -5.10
N THR A 258 2.85 16.61 -5.18
CA THR A 258 3.90 16.78 -6.19
C THR A 258 4.32 15.41 -6.73
N PRO A 259 4.98 15.36 -7.91
CA PRO A 259 5.58 14.14 -8.44
C PRO A 259 6.52 13.44 -7.46
N GLU A 260 7.30 14.20 -6.69
CA GLU A 260 8.26 13.69 -5.72
C GLU A 260 7.53 12.95 -4.59
N HIS A 261 6.42 13.50 -4.10
CA HIS A 261 5.59 12.81 -3.10
C HIS A 261 5.02 11.50 -3.65
N ALA A 262 4.59 11.48 -4.93
CA ALA A 262 4.04 10.27 -5.55
C ALA A 262 5.12 9.19 -5.72
N GLN A 263 6.33 9.60 -6.13
CA GLN A 263 7.47 8.70 -6.25
C GLN A 263 7.88 8.14 -4.88
N GLN A 264 7.93 8.97 -3.84
CA GLN A 264 8.27 8.50 -2.49
C GLN A 264 7.21 7.55 -1.94
N ALA A 265 5.91 7.85 -2.13
CA ALA A 265 4.83 6.97 -1.69
C ALA A 265 4.93 5.57 -2.32
N TRP A 266 5.33 5.49 -3.60
CA TRP A 266 5.57 4.21 -4.26
C TRP A 266 6.77 3.46 -3.65
N VAL A 267 7.89 4.15 -3.41
CA VAL A 267 9.09 3.55 -2.77
C VAL A 267 8.77 3.04 -1.37
N ASP A 268 7.97 3.78 -0.61
CA ASP A 268 7.58 3.43 0.76
C ASP A 268 6.54 2.30 0.83
N GLY A 269 6.02 1.83 -0.31
CA GLY A 269 5.08 0.72 -0.38
C GLY A 269 3.63 1.09 -0.12
N ALA A 270 3.21 2.31 -0.48
CA ALA A 270 1.80 2.68 -0.52
C ALA A 270 1.05 1.94 -1.65
N ASP A 271 -0.24 1.72 -1.44
CA ASP A 271 -1.12 1.05 -2.41
C ASP A 271 -1.81 2.04 -3.35
N TYR A 272 -2.04 3.27 -2.88
CA TYR A 272 -2.60 4.37 -3.68
C TYR A 272 -2.18 5.74 -3.13
N ILE A 273 -2.40 6.79 -3.92
CA ILE A 273 -2.21 8.18 -3.47
C ILE A 273 -3.51 8.99 -3.52
N GLY A 274 -3.74 9.79 -2.48
CA GLY A 274 -4.73 10.85 -2.49
C GLY A 274 -4.08 12.14 -2.99
N SER A 275 -4.36 12.53 -4.23
CA SER A 275 -3.79 13.75 -4.81
C SER A 275 -4.78 14.90 -4.70
N GLY A 276 -4.40 15.99 -4.04
CA GLY A 276 -5.42 16.98 -3.71
C GLY A 276 -5.02 18.36 -3.21
N GLY A 277 -6.09 19.10 -2.93
CA GLY A 277 -6.12 20.54 -3.14
C GLY A 277 -6.50 20.88 -4.58
N VAL A 278 -7.30 20.04 -5.26
CA VAL A 278 -7.69 20.29 -6.66
C VAL A 278 -8.44 21.61 -6.77
N TYR A 279 -9.40 21.83 -5.89
CA TYR A 279 -10.13 23.08 -5.72
C TYR A 279 -10.00 23.60 -4.28
N PRO A 280 -10.27 24.90 -4.03
CA PRO A 280 -10.31 25.47 -2.69
C PRO A 280 -11.33 24.73 -1.80
N THR A 281 -11.01 24.58 -0.50
CA THR A 281 -11.89 23.93 0.48
C THR A 281 -11.59 24.41 1.89
N ASN A 282 -12.62 24.45 2.73
CA ASN A 282 -12.51 24.78 4.15
C ASN A 282 -12.39 23.53 5.06
N THR A 283 -12.38 22.32 4.49
CA THR A 283 -12.38 21.06 5.27
C THR A 283 -11.04 20.75 5.93
N LYS A 284 -9.93 21.22 5.35
CA LYS A 284 -8.57 21.05 5.87
C LYS A 284 -7.87 22.41 5.92
N GLU A 285 -7.35 22.79 7.08
CA GLU A 285 -6.57 24.02 7.28
C GLU A 285 -5.29 24.00 6.41
N ASN A 286 -4.88 25.16 5.89
CA ASN A 286 -3.66 25.38 5.11
C ASN A 286 -3.51 24.53 3.83
N ASN A 287 -4.61 24.29 3.10
CA ASN A 287 -4.56 23.50 1.87
C ASN A 287 -4.20 24.34 0.62
N LYS A 288 -2.90 24.47 0.31
CA LYS A 288 -2.46 25.01 -1.00
C LYS A 288 -3.07 24.17 -2.14
N THR A 289 -3.72 24.86 -3.09
CA THR A 289 -4.37 24.22 -4.23
C THR A 289 -3.39 23.91 -5.35
N ILE A 290 -3.56 22.76 -6.00
CA ILE A 290 -2.74 22.29 -7.13
C ILE A 290 -3.46 22.44 -8.48
N GLY A 291 -4.79 22.61 -8.47
CA GLY A 291 -5.59 22.71 -9.70
C GLY A 291 -5.67 21.38 -10.48
N LEU A 292 -6.37 21.43 -11.62
CA LEU A 292 -6.46 20.28 -12.53
C LEU A 292 -5.12 19.94 -13.20
N ASP A 293 -4.33 20.96 -13.54
CA ASP A 293 -3.01 20.75 -14.17
C ASP A 293 -2.00 20.14 -13.20
N GLY A 294 -1.99 20.57 -11.94
CA GLY A 294 -1.17 19.96 -10.89
C GLY A 294 -1.61 18.53 -10.59
N LEU A 295 -2.91 18.27 -10.52
CA LEU A 295 -3.44 16.91 -10.40
C LEU A 295 -2.97 16.03 -11.57
N LYS A 296 -3.11 16.50 -12.81
CA LYS A 296 -2.67 15.78 -14.01
C LYS A 296 -1.17 15.48 -13.96
N THR A 297 -0.36 16.45 -13.53
CA THR A 297 1.09 16.30 -13.38
C THR A 297 1.44 15.20 -12.37
N VAL A 298 0.76 15.17 -11.21
CA VAL A 298 0.96 14.10 -10.21
C VAL A 298 0.50 12.75 -10.75
N CYS A 299 -0.63 12.69 -11.46
CA CYS A 299 -1.13 11.44 -12.03
C CYS A 299 -0.14 10.85 -13.03
N VAL A 300 0.37 11.65 -13.98
CA VAL A 300 1.31 11.16 -15.01
C VAL A 300 2.60 10.61 -14.39
N SER A 301 3.07 11.21 -13.29
CA SER A 301 4.29 10.76 -12.60
C SER A 301 4.07 9.59 -11.63
N SER A 302 2.82 9.29 -11.26
CA SER A 302 2.50 8.26 -10.27
C SER A 302 2.46 6.87 -10.89
N LYS A 303 3.19 5.93 -10.28
CA LYS A 303 3.06 4.48 -10.57
C LYS A 303 1.92 3.81 -9.81
N LEU A 304 1.30 4.54 -8.87
CA LEU A 304 0.20 4.08 -8.05
C LEU A 304 -1.14 4.62 -8.57
N PRO A 305 -2.25 3.91 -8.30
CA PRO A 305 -3.59 4.47 -8.43
C PRO A 305 -3.74 5.80 -7.69
N VAL A 306 -4.49 6.71 -8.29
CA VAL A 306 -4.72 8.07 -7.78
C VAL A 306 -6.19 8.28 -7.52
N VAL A 307 -6.52 8.84 -6.37
CA VAL A 307 -7.84 9.42 -6.10
C VAL A 307 -7.68 10.93 -5.93
N ALA A 308 -8.49 11.72 -6.64
CA ALA A 308 -8.45 13.17 -6.54
C ALA A 308 -9.22 13.65 -5.31
N ILE A 309 -8.71 14.64 -4.57
CA ILE A 309 -9.37 15.16 -3.37
C ILE A 309 -9.23 16.68 -3.22
N GLY A 310 -10.16 17.30 -2.50
CA GLY A 310 -10.08 18.70 -2.09
C GLY A 310 -10.96 19.61 -2.94
N GLY A 311 -12.05 20.09 -2.33
CA GLY A 311 -13.03 20.98 -2.95
C GLY A 311 -13.86 20.33 -4.06
N ILE A 312 -13.81 19.00 -4.18
CA ILE A 312 -14.58 18.24 -5.18
C ILE A 312 -16.01 18.00 -4.69
N GLY A 313 -16.98 18.16 -5.59
CA GLY A 313 -18.41 17.91 -5.36
C GLY A 313 -19.18 17.87 -6.67
N MET A 314 -20.51 18.01 -6.58
CA MET A 314 -21.44 17.80 -7.71
C MET A 314 -21.11 18.64 -8.95
N SER A 315 -20.72 19.91 -8.75
CA SER A 315 -20.51 20.85 -9.84
C SER A 315 -19.19 20.68 -10.60
N ASN A 316 -18.20 19.99 -10.02
CA ASN A 316 -16.85 19.95 -10.56
C ASN A 316 -16.23 18.53 -10.65
N ALA A 317 -16.85 17.50 -10.06
CA ALA A 317 -16.35 16.13 -10.13
C ALA A 317 -16.22 15.60 -11.57
N GLN A 318 -17.15 15.99 -12.45
CA GLN A 318 -17.10 15.62 -13.87
C GLN A 318 -15.83 16.15 -14.56
N ALA A 319 -15.41 17.38 -14.27
CA ALA A 319 -14.20 17.96 -14.86
C ALA A 319 -12.93 17.21 -14.44
N VAL A 320 -12.91 16.71 -13.19
CA VAL A 320 -11.81 15.88 -12.68
C VAL A 320 -11.74 14.55 -13.41
N MET A 321 -12.86 13.83 -13.54
CA MET A 321 -12.88 12.53 -14.24
C MET A 321 -12.57 12.65 -15.73
N ARG A 322 -12.95 13.78 -16.36
CA ARG A 322 -12.64 14.08 -17.77
C ARG A 322 -11.16 14.34 -18.05
N LEU A 323 -10.29 14.40 -17.03
CA LEU A 323 -8.84 14.39 -17.26
C LEU A 323 -8.36 13.14 -18.00
N GLY A 324 -9.11 12.03 -17.89
CA GLY A 324 -8.89 10.82 -18.69
C GLY A 324 -7.56 10.11 -18.42
N VAL A 325 -6.90 10.39 -17.29
CA VAL A 325 -5.62 9.74 -16.96
C VAL A 325 -5.90 8.33 -16.45
N PRO A 326 -5.30 7.25 -17.02
CA PRO A 326 -5.70 5.87 -16.71
C PRO A 326 -5.56 5.44 -15.25
N ASN A 327 -4.65 6.05 -14.50
CA ASN A 327 -4.43 5.78 -13.07
C ASN A 327 -5.26 6.68 -12.14
N LEU A 328 -5.98 7.68 -12.65
CA LEU A 328 -6.98 8.42 -11.88
C LEU A 328 -8.24 7.57 -11.77
N LYS A 329 -8.44 6.97 -10.59
CA LYS A 329 -9.48 5.97 -10.35
C LYS A 329 -10.80 6.53 -9.83
N GLY A 330 -10.80 7.75 -9.29
CA GLY A 330 -12.01 8.35 -8.76
C GLY A 330 -11.78 9.66 -8.04
N VAL A 331 -12.79 10.05 -7.27
CA VAL A 331 -12.77 11.26 -6.44
C VAL A 331 -13.08 10.94 -4.99
N ALA A 332 -12.38 11.62 -4.09
CA ALA A 332 -12.66 11.62 -2.67
C ALA A 332 -13.34 12.92 -2.25
N VAL A 333 -14.39 12.77 -1.44
CA VAL A 333 -15.27 13.86 -1.03
C VAL A 333 -15.58 13.80 0.46
N VAL A 334 -15.77 14.98 1.06
CA VAL A 334 -16.11 15.15 2.48
C VAL A 334 -17.44 15.90 2.59
N SER A 335 -17.39 17.23 2.50
CA SER A 335 -18.56 18.11 2.70
C SER A 335 -19.63 17.92 1.63
N ALA A 336 -19.26 17.50 0.42
CA ALA A 336 -20.23 17.20 -0.63
C ALA A 336 -21.23 16.10 -0.22
N LEU A 337 -20.86 15.23 0.73
CA LEU A 337 -21.73 14.21 1.29
C LEU A 337 -22.16 14.57 2.72
N PHE A 338 -21.20 14.85 3.62
CA PHE A 338 -21.46 14.89 5.06
C PHE A 338 -21.98 16.23 5.59
N ASP A 339 -21.84 17.33 4.84
CA ASP A 339 -22.53 18.61 5.15
C ASP A 339 -23.86 18.72 4.36
N ARG A 340 -24.60 17.61 4.31
CA ARG A 340 -25.88 17.50 3.60
C ARG A 340 -26.94 16.82 4.47
N GLU A 341 -28.18 17.28 4.28
CA GLU A 341 -29.36 16.75 4.96
C GLU A 341 -29.59 15.26 4.66
N CYS A 342 -29.27 14.80 3.45
CA CYS A 342 -29.43 13.40 3.06
C CYS A 342 -28.17 12.88 2.35
N VAL A 343 -27.27 12.23 3.10
CA VAL A 343 -26.03 11.63 2.55
C VAL A 343 -26.33 10.59 1.47
N THR A 344 -27.33 9.73 1.66
CA THR A 344 -27.67 8.67 0.69
C THR A 344 -28.01 9.25 -0.68
N THR A 345 -28.85 10.30 -0.71
CA THR A 345 -29.26 10.96 -1.95
C THR A 345 -28.10 11.67 -2.63
N GLU A 346 -27.28 12.40 -1.87
CA GLU A 346 -26.15 13.16 -2.44
C GLU A 346 -25.03 12.23 -2.93
N THR A 347 -24.81 11.10 -2.24
CA THR A 347 -23.86 10.07 -2.69
C THR A 347 -24.35 9.42 -3.99
N ARG A 348 -25.63 9.08 -4.10
CA ARG A 348 -26.22 8.49 -5.31
C ARG A 348 -26.12 9.41 -6.52
N LYS A 349 -26.50 10.68 -6.35
CA LYS A 349 -26.36 11.70 -7.41
C LYS A 349 -24.92 11.84 -7.86
N LEU A 350 -23.97 11.86 -6.91
CA LEU A 350 -22.56 12.03 -7.25
C LEU A 350 -22.04 10.80 -8.00
N LEU A 351 -22.44 9.60 -7.60
CA LEU A 351 -22.12 8.36 -8.30
C LEU A 351 -22.61 8.38 -9.75
N GLU A 352 -23.82 8.89 -10.01
CA GLU A 352 -24.37 9.03 -11.36
C GLU A 352 -23.51 9.97 -12.21
N VAL A 353 -23.15 11.15 -11.69
CA VAL A 353 -22.25 12.10 -12.38
C VAL A 353 -20.90 11.46 -12.73
N LEU A 354 -20.32 10.66 -11.83
CA LEU A 354 -19.05 9.97 -12.08
C LEU A 354 -19.19 8.90 -13.16
N LYS A 355 -20.28 8.12 -13.14
CA LYS A 355 -20.57 7.07 -14.14
C LYS A 355 -20.81 7.65 -15.53
N GLU A 356 -21.53 8.76 -15.63
CA GLU A 356 -21.73 9.45 -16.92
C GLU A 356 -20.41 9.96 -17.49
N SER A 357 -19.54 10.47 -16.63
CA SER A 357 -18.24 11.01 -17.03
C SER A 357 -17.30 9.92 -17.59
N THR A 358 -17.39 8.69 -17.08
CA THR A 358 -16.58 7.55 -17.55
C THR A 358 -17.13 6.94 -18.85
N LYS A 359 -18.45 6.99 -19.08
CA LYS A 359 -19.05 6.54 -20.35
C LYS A 359 -18.67 7.40 -21.55
N ILE A 360 -18.45 8.70 -21.34
CA ILE A 360 -18.09 9.66 -22.41
C ILE A 360 -16.60 9.55 -22.79
N ALA A 361 -15.77 8.98 -21.92
CA ALA A 361 -14.32 8.90 -22.10
C ALA A 361 -13.83 7.63 -22.83
N ASN A 362 -14.72 6.66 -23.08
CA ASN A 362 -14.47 5.40 -23.81
C ASN A 362 -15.13 5.42 -25.19
#